data_AF-A0A737Y0M9-F1
#
_entry.id   AF-A0A737Y0M9-F1
#
_cell.length_a   1.000
_cell.length_b   1.000
_cell.length_c   1.000
_cell.angle_alpha   90.00
_cell.angle_beta   90.00
_cell.angle_gamma   90.00
#
_symmetry.space_group_name_H-M   'P 1'
#
loop_
_entity.id
_entity.type
_entity.pdbx_description
1 polymer ?
#
loop_
_entity_poly.entity_id
_entity_poly.type
_entity_poly.pdbx_seq_one_letter_code
_entity_poly.pdbx_strand_id
1 'polypeptide(L)'
;MSAYFFHEIPVCYISGFVAVRDPYSNLENLLNVVEAINCCPTSRTTNGFIFDFALFTGDVNRVLIRKADGFFTMAMPFQIIDYGANIVFIYDEYNLTIDSAFISYMKNAINTCREGAYSYDNVVYSLHESFGMEFNEAILYSDVLSSLLLKDHGYFRFDDDPANQNARIHPRYHFDFFCTNSTGIKIGVNNNITSSFFIDLFDLNKNRPYMA
;
A
#
# COMPACT_ATOMS: atom_id res chain seq x y z
N MET A 1 -0.14 13.48 14.48
CA MET A 1 -0.55 12.83 13.22
C MET A 1 -0.78 13.88 12.14
N SER A 2 -0.19 13.69 10.95
CA SER A 2 -0.54 14.43 9.73
C SER A 2 -1.29 13.51 8.78
N ALA A 3 -2.23 14.05 7.99
CA ALA A 3 -2.98 13.29 7.01
C ALA A 3 -3.03 14.03 5.67
N TYR A 4 -2.82 13.29 4.57
CA TYR A 4 -2.84 13.80 3.21
C TYR A 4 -3.90 13.04 2.41
N PHE A 5 -4.85 13.76 1.83
CA PHE A 5 -5.98 13.16 1.12
C PHE A 5 -5.87 13.43 -0.37
N PHE A 6 -6.19 12.42 -1.17
CA PHE A 6 -6.19 12.47 -2.62
C PHE A 6 -7.52 11.96 -3.17
N HIS A 7 -8.14 12.71 -4.06
CA HIS A 7 -9.42 12.40 -4.67
C HIS A 7 -9.37 12.64 -6.19
N GLU A 8 -10.27 11.97 -6.91
CA GLU A 8 -10.31 11.94 -8.37
C GLU A 8 -9.02 11.37 -8.97
N ILE A 9 -8.48 10.32 -8.33
CA ILE A 9 -7.36 9.57 -8.90
C ILE A 9 -7.83 8.88 -10.18
N PRO A 10 -7.10 9.03 -11.32
CA PRO A 10 -7.51 8.42 -12.58
C PRO A 10 -7.72 6.91 -12.46
N VAL A 11 -8.78 6.42 -13.14
CA VAL A 11 -9.19 5.00 -13.07
C VAL A 11 -8.07 4.04 -13.47
N CYS A 12 -7.15 4.43 -14.35
CA CYS A 12 -6.01 3.59 -14.73
C CYS A 12 -5.14 3.18 -13.53
N TYR A 13 -4.91 4.09 -12.58
CA TYR A 13 -4.17 3.79 -11.35
C TYR A 13 -4.97 2.92 -10.39
N ILE A 14 -6.28 3.18 -10.26
CA ILE A 14 -7.16 2.36 -9.41
C ILE A 14 -7.29 0.93 -9.96
N SER A 15 -7.39 0.77 -11.27
CA SER A 15 -7.45 -0.55 -11.92
C SER A 15 -6.13 -1.32 -11.87
N GLY A 16 -5.02 -0.65 -11.55
CA GLY A 16 -3.71 -1.27 -11.43
C GLY A 16 -3.51 -2.05 -10.12
N PHE A 17 -4.40 -1.89 -9.13
CA PHE A 17 -4.30 -2.64 -7.88
C PHE A 17 -4.56 -4.14 -8.10
N VAL A 18 -3.70 -4.96 -7.51
CA VAL A 18 -3.81 -6.42 -7.52
C VAL A 18 -4.40 -6.93 -6.20
N ALA A 19 -4.98 -8.13 -6.23
CA ALA A 19 -5.39 -8.79 -5.00
C ALA A 19 -4.16 -9.12 -4.14
N VAL A 20 -4.13 -8.64 -2.90
CA VAL A 20 -3.01 -8.90 -2.00
C VAL A 20 -3.08 -10.34 -1.49
N ARG A 21 -2.09 -11.15 -1.89
CA ARG A 21 -1.99 -12.59 -1.54
C ARG A 21 -0.66 -12.97 -0.89
N ASP A 22 0.29 -12.06 -0.91
CA ASP A 22 1.67 -12.22 -0.47
C ASP A 22 2.33 -10.83 -0.28
N PRO A 23 3.53 -10.78 0.33
CA PRO A 23 4.33 -9.56 0.47
C PRO A 23 4.57 -8.80 -0.83
N TYR A 24 4.79 -9.52 -1.95
CA TYR A 24 5.07 -8.90 -3.25
C TYR A 24 3.87 -8.11 -3.76
N SER A 25 2.67 -8.68 -3.65
CA SER A 25 1.41 -8.06 -4.04
C SER A 25 1.09 -6.84 -3.18
N ASN A 26 1.42 -6.90 -1.88
CA ASN A 26 1.32 -5.76 -0.97
C ASN A 26 2.27 -4.62 -1.39
N LEU A 27 3.54 -4.94 -1.64
CA LEU A 27 4.53 -3.96 -2.08
C LEU A 27 4.18 -3.37 -3.45
N GLU A 28 3.71 -4.17 -4.39
CA GLU A 28 3.26 -3.69 -5.70
C GLU A 28 2.11 -2.67 -5.59
N ASN A 29 1.11 -2.96 -4.75
CA ASN A 29 0.03 -2.01 -4.50
C ASN A 29 0.54 -0.73 -3.83
N LEU A 30 1.48 -0.83 -2.89
CA LEU A 30 2.11 0.35 -2.29
C LEU A 30 2.85 1.20 -3.35
N LEU A 31 3.58 0.58 -4.27
CA LEU A 31 4.25 1.26 -5.37
C LEU A 31 3.24 1.92 -6.33
N ASN A 32 2.11 1.26 -6.61
CA ASN A 32 1.04 1.84 -7.43
C ASN A 32 0.41 3.08 -6.79
N VAL A 33 0.27 3.12 -5.45
CA VAL A 33 -0.15 4.34 -4.73
C VAL A 33 0.85 5.46 -4.96
N VAL A 34 2.14 5.19 -4.73
CA VAL A 34 3.19 6.21 -4.85
C VAL A 34 3.27 6.73 -6.28
N GLU A 35 3.19 5.84 -7.27
CA GLU A 35 3.16 6.20 -8.69
C GLU A 35 1.98 7.12 -9.02
N ALA A 36 0.77 6.75 -8.59
CA ALA A 36 -0.42 7.54 -8.83
C ALA A 36 -0.30 8.95 -8.25
N ILE A 37 0.25 9.07 -7.04
CA ILE A 37 0.45 10.36 -6.37
C ILE A 37 1.53 11.19 -7.07
N ASN A 38 2.65 10.57 -7.44
CA ASN A 38 3.73 11.23 -8.19
C ASN A 38 3.22 11.80 -9.52
N CYS A 39 2.31 11.09 -10.19
CA CYS A 39 1.74 11.52 -11.47
C CYS A 39 0.54 12.46 -11.34
N CYS A 40 -0.17 12.45 -10.20
CA CYS A 40 -1.42 13.21 -10.00
C CYS A 40 -1.34 14.15 -8.77
N PRO A 41 -0.37 15.08 -8.69
CA PRO A 41 -0.26 15.99 -7.54
C PRO A 41 -1.50 16.89 -7.38
N THR A 42 -2.19 17.20 -8.48
CA THR A 42 -3.42 18.00 -8.49
C THR A 42 -4.62 17.31 -7.86
N SER A 43 -4.58 15.99 -7.66
CA SER A 43 -5.63 15.23 -6.96
C SER A 43 -5.63 15.45 -5.45
N ARG A 44 -4.63 16.15 -4.90
CA ARG A 44 -4.58 16.49 -3.47
C ARG A 44 -5.77 17.36 -3.10
N THR A 45 -6.48 16.96 -2.04
CA THR A 45 -7.68 17.66 -1.56
C THR A 45 -7.57 18.03 -0.09
N THR A 46 -8.26 19.10 0.31
CA THR A 46 -8.43 19.49 1.71
C THR A 46 -9.66 18.84 2.36
N ASN A 47 -10.51 18.18 1.58
CA ASN A 47 -11.69 17.48 2.09
C ASN A 47 -11.32 16.07 2.56
N GLY A 48 -11.13 15.89 3.87
CA GLY A 48 -10.74 14.61 4.45
C GLY A 48 -11.81 13.51 4.46
N PHE A 49 -13.07 13.82 4.09
CA PHE A 49 -14.16 12.84 4.12
C PHE A 49 -14.36 12.10 2.80
N ILE A 50 -13.93 12.69 1.67
CA ILE A 50 -14.07 12.12 0.33
C ILE A 50 -12.67 12.01 -0.27
N PHE A 51 -12.17 10.78 -0.36
CA PHE A 51 -10.87 10.48 -0.92
C PHE A 51 -10.88 9.10 -1.60
N ASP A 52 -9.93 8.92 -2.51
CA ASP A 52 -9.53 7.62 -3.05
C ASP A 52 -8.34 7.08 -2.25
N PHE A 53 -7.35 7.94 -1.96
CA PHE A 53 -6.22 7.63 -1.06
C PHE A 53 -6.14 8.60 0.12
N ALA A 54 -5.80 8.07 1.29
CA ALA A 54 -5.43 8.85 2.46
C ALA A 54 -4.09 8.34 3.01
N LEU A 55 -3.10 9.22 3.12
CA LEU A 55 -1.80 8.94 3.73
C LEU A 55 -1.79 9.49 5.15
N PHE A 56 -1.40 8.68 6.11
CA PHE A 56 -1.25 9.04 7.51
C PHE A 56 0.23 8.98 7.88
N THR A 57 0.72 10.00 8.58
CA THR A 57 2.09 10.05 9.09
C THR A 57 2.17 10.53 10.54
N GLY A 58 3.28 10.23 11.20
CA GLY A 58 3.54 10.54 12.60
C GLY A 58 3.51 9.26 13.43
N ASP A 59 2.55 9.14 14.33
CA ASP A 59 2.45 7.98 15.23
C ASP A 59 2.07 6.68 14.50
N VAL A 60 1.35 6.81 13.38
CA VAL A 60 0.98 5.70 12.50
C VAL A 60 1.30 6.10 11.06
N ASN A 61 2.21 5.36 10.42
CA ASN A 61 2.58 5.58 9.02
C ASN A 61 1.88 4.54 8.14
N ARG A 62 0.85 4.95 7.40
CA ARG A 62 0.06 4.06 6.54
C ARG A 62 -0.67 4.75 5.42
N VAL A 63 -0.98 4.00 4.39
CA VAL A 63 -1.94 4.38 3.34
C VAL A 63 -3.26 3.66 3.57
N LEU A 64 -4.36 4.39 3.38
CA LEU A 64 -5.71 3.87 3.28
C LEU A 64 -6.23 4.11 1.87
N ILE A 65 -6.73 3.07 1.23
CA ILE A 65 -7.29 3.10 -0.10
C ILE A 65 -8.77 2.79 0.01
N ARG A 66 -9.60 3.64 -0.61
CA ARG A 66 -11.02 3.41 -0.76
C ARG A 66 -11.30 2.68 -2.08
N LYS A 67 -12.07 1.61 -2.00
CA LYS A 67 -12.64 0.88 -3.14
C LYS A 67 -14.16 1.13 -3.18
N ALA A 68 -14.80 0.73 -4.28
CA ALA A 68 -16.26 0.76 -4.37
C ALA A 68 -16.93 -0.15 -3.32
N ASP A 69 -16.26 -1.26 -2.99
CA ASP A 69 -16.75 -2.33 -2.11
C ASP A 69 -16.09 -2.34 -0.73
N GLY A 70 -15.40 -1.26 -0.33
CA GLY A 70 -14.78 -1.18 0.98
C GLY A 70 -13.45 -0.44 0.99
N PHE A 71 -12.51 -0.91 1.79
CA PHE A 71 -11.23 -0.25 2.05
C PHE A 71 -10.11 -1.27 2.20
N PHE A 72 -8.89 -0.91 1.85
CA PHE A 72 -7.72 -1.65 2.31
C PHE A 72 -6.62 -0.68 2.74
N THR A 73 -5.76 -1.13 3.63
CA THR A 73 -4.69 -0.30 4.18
C THR A 73 -3.41 -1.10 4.30
N MET A 74 -2.29 -0.38 4.20
CA MET A 74 -0.94 -0.92 4.23
C MET A 74 -0.05 0.03 5.02
N ALA A 75 0.96 -0.51 5.70
CA ALA A 75 2.03 0.29 6.27
C ALA A 75 2.74 1.09 5.18
N MET A 76 3.09 2.34 5.49
CA MET A 76 3.85 3.21 4.61
C MET A 76 5.28 3.31 5.16
N PRO A 77 6.26 2.59 4.58
CA PRO A 77 7.64 2.58 5.05
C PRO A 77 8.44 3.81 4.58
N PHE A 78 7.83 4.67 3.77
CA PHE A 78 8.50 5.85 3.20
C PHE A 78 8.21 7.09 4.05
N GLN A 79 9.25 7.89 4.26
CA GLN A 79 9.10 9.25 4.76
C GLN A 79 8.44 10.12 3.69
N ILE A 80 7.50 10.97 4.11
CA ILE A 80 6.84 11.94 3.24
C ILE A 80 7.41 13.32 3.52
N ILE A 81 7.88 13.99 2.47
CA ILE A 81 8.25 15.40 2.49
C ILE A 81 7.20 16.19 1.71
N ASP A 82 6.58 17.16 2.38
CA ASP A 82 5.54 18.01 1.80
C ASP A 82 6.12 19.36 1.35
N TYR A 83 6.07 19.63 0.04
CA TYR A 83 6.45 20.92 -0.56
C TYR A 83 5.23 21.81 -0.86
N GLY A 84 4.05 21.47 -0.32
CA GLY A 84 2.79 22.15 -0.54
C GLY A 84 2.10 21.70 -1.84
N ALA A 85 2.73 21.98 -2.98
CA ALA A 85 2.17 21.64 -4.30
C ALA A 85 2.24 20.13 -4.60
N ASN A 86 3.27 19.46 -4.10
CA ASN A 86 3.51 18.04 -4.28
C ASN A 86 4.11 17.44 -3.01
N ILE A 87 4.01 16.11 -2.91
CA ILE A 87 4.71 15.35 -1.88
C ILE A 87 5.77 14.48 -2.52
N VAL A 88 6.88 14.28 -1.81
CA VAL A 88 7.98 13.42 -2.22
C VAL A 88 8.12 12.30 -1.19
N PHE A 89 8.30 11.08 -1.69
CA PHE A 89 8.52 9.91 -0.87
C PHE A 89 10.01 9.58 -0.84
N ILE A 90 10.54 9.36 0.36
CA ILE A 90 11.94 8.99 0.58
C ILE A 90 11.98 7.70 1.38
N TYR A 91 12.77 6.74 0.93
CA TYR A 91 13.16 5.60 1.73
C TYR A 91 14.43 5.91 2.51
N ASP A 92 14.25 6.38 3.74
CA ASP A 92 15.29 6.98 4.58
C ASP A 92 16.46 6.01 4.87
N GLU A 93 16.17 4.72 5.08
CA GLU A 93 17.18 3.69 5.38
C GLU A 93 18.27 3.55 4.32
N TYR A 94 17.93 3.87 3.06
CA TYR A 94 18.85 3.82 1.93
C TYR A 94 19.08 5.20 1.31
N ASN A 95 18.48 6.26 1.87
CA ASN A 95 18.50 7.62 1.34
C ASN A 95 18.10 7.68 -0.15
N LEU A 96 17.07 6.92 -0.53
CA LEU A 96 16.58 6.84 -1.92
C LEU A 96 15.25 7.58 -2.09
N THR A 97 15.12 8.33 -3.18
CA THR A 97 13.84 8.94 -3.55
C THR A 97 13.00 7.92 -4.32
N ILE A 98 11.70 7.84 -4.02
CA ILE A 98 10.77 6.92 -4.68
C ILE A 98 10.17 7.62 -5.91
N ASP A 99 10.99 7.70 -6.95
CA ASP A 99 10.61 8.24 -8.25
C ASP A 99 10.15 7.14 -9.24
N SER A 100 9.90 7.53 -10.49
CA SER A 100 9.50 6.59 -11.53
C SER A 100 10.55 5.52 -11.84
N ALA A 101 11.84 5.83 -11.69
CA ALA A 101 12.92 4.87 -11.92
C ALA A 101 12.92 3.82 -10.79
N PHE A 102 12.89 4.26 -9.53
CA PHE A 102 12.75 3.38 -8.38
C PHE A 102 11.55 2.44 -8.53
N ILE A 103 10.37 2.98 -8.85
CA ILE A 103 9.15 2.18 -9.04
C ILE A 103 9.33 1.14 -10.15
N SER A 104 9.95 1.52 -11.27
CA SER A 104 10.21 0.60 -12.39
C SER A 104 11.16 -0.53 -11.99
N TYR A 105 12.23 -0.21 -11.26
CA TYR A 105 13.19 -1.19 -10.77
C TYR A 105 12.55 -2.18 -9.80
N MET A 106 11.77 -1.68 -8.83
CA MET A 106 11.08 -2.55 -7.87
C MET A 106 10.02 -3.42 -8.53
N LYS A 107 9.25 -2.90 -9.50
CA LYS A 107 8.28 -3.69 -10.26
C LYS A 107 8.95 -4.80 -11.07
N ASN A 108 10.08 -4.50 -11.72
CA ASN A 108 10.89 -5.51 -12.42
C ASN A 108 11.37 -6.59 -11.43
N ALA A 109 11.96 -6.18 -10.31
CA ALA A 109 12.47 -7.09 -9.29
C ALA A 109 11.37 -7.99 -8.69
N ILE A 110 10.18 -7.43 -8.40
CA ILE A 110 9.00 -8.18 -7.95
C ILE A 110 8.60 -9.24 -8.98
N ASN A 111 8.60 -8.90 -10.27
CA ASN A 111 8.26 -9.86 -11.33
C ASN A 111 9.30 -10.97 -11.42
N THR A 112 10.58 -10.66 -11.30
CA THR A 112 11.66 -11.66 -11.24
C THR A 112 11.49 -12.61 -10.04
N CYS A 113 11.03 -12.10 -8.88
CA CYS A 113 10.73 -12.95 -7.73
C CYS A 113 9.53 -13.91 -7.96
N ARG A 114 8.64 -13.61 -8.91
CA ARG A 114 7.45 -14.42 -9.22
C ARG A 114 7.71 -15.52 -10.24
N GLU A 115 8.78 -15.43 -11.02
CA GLU A 115 9.13 -16.40 -12.06
C GLU A 115 9.70 -17.73 -11.51
N GLY A 116 9.84 -17.86 -10.19
CA GLY A 116 10.30 -19.09 -9.55
C GLY A 116 10.54 -18.96 -8.06
N ALA A 117 11.52 -19.70 -7.56
CA ALA A 117 12.00 -19.51 -6.19
C ALA A 117 12.73 -18.17 -6.08
N TYR A 118 12.50 -17.45 -4.97
CA TYR A 118 13.23 -16.23 -4.68
C TYR A 118 14.74 -16.47 -4.72
N SER A 119 15.43 -15.69 -5.55
CA SER A 119 16.88 -15.71 -5.68
C SER A 119 17.37 -14.28 -5.76
N TYR A 120 18.18 -13.90 -4.77
CA TYR A 120 18.81 -12.58 -4.70
C TYR A 120 19.63 -12.30 -5.97
N ASP A 121 20.42 -13.29 -6.41
CA ASP A 121 21.26 -13.17 -7.60
C ASP A 121 20.42 -12.94 -8.86
N ASN A 122 19.28 -13.64 -9.00
CA ASN A 122 18.41 -13.45 -10.16
C ASN A 122 17.84 -12.03 -10.22
N VAL A 123 17.48 -11.45 -9.07
CA VAL A 123 17.02 -10.06 -8.99
C VAL A 123 18.13 -9.10 -9.44
N VAL A 124 19.36 -9.29 -8.93
CA VAL A 124 20.52 -8.48 -9.32
C VAL A 124 20.80 -8.58 -10.82
N TYR A 125 20.85 -9.79 -11.38
CA TYR A 125 21.06 -9.99 -12.81
C TYR A 125 19.93 -9.37 -13.66
N SER A 126 18.68 -9.52 -13.22
CA SER A 126 17.53 -8.96 -13.94
C SER A 126 17.57 -7.43 -13.99
N LEU A 127 17.94 -6.78 -12.89
CA LEU A 127 18.10 -5.32 -12.83
C LEU A 127 19.26 -4.84 -13.72
N HIS A 128 20.40 -5.54 -13.70
CA HIS A 128 21.53 -5.26 -14.59
C HIS A 128 21.12 -5.34 -16.07
N GLU A 129 20.52 -6.45 -16.49
CA GLU A 129 20.15 -6.68 -17.89
C GLU A 129 19.02 -5.76 -18.37
N SER A 130 18.02 -5.49 -17.51
CA SER A 130 16.84 -4.72 -17.90
C SER A 130 17.10 -3.22 -17.99
N PHE A 131 18.03 -2.70 -17.18
CA PHE A 131 18.25 -1.26 -17.02
C PHE A 131 19.68 -0.79 -17.30
N GLY A 132 20.60 -1.70 -17.62
CA GLY A 132 22.03 -1.37 -17.83
C GLY A 132 22.72 -0.88 -16.56
N MET A 133 22.21 -1.31 -15.40
CA MET A 133 22.65 -0.87 -14.08
C MET A 133 23.96 -1.54 -13.69
N GLU A 134 24.92 -0.82 -13.10
CA GLU A 134 26.15 -1.46 -12.58
C GLU A 134 25.82 -2.47 -11.47
N PHE A 135 26.59 -3.55 -11.35
CA PHE A 135 26.28 -4.62 -10.39
C PHE A 135 26.15 -4.11 -8.94
N ASN A 136 26.98 -3.16 -8.53
CA ASN A 136 26.90 -2.57 -7.18
C ASN A 136 25.57 -1.82 -6.95
N GLU A 137 25.05 -1.16 -7.98
CA GLU A 137 23.75 -0.47 -7.91
C GLU A 137 22.60 -1.50 -7.95
N ALA A 138 22.72 -2.57 -8.75
CA ALA A 138 21.73 -3.64 -8.77
C ALA A 138 21.65 -4.41 -7.44
N ILE A 139 22.79 -4.64 -6.80
CA ILE A 139 22.90 -5.18 -5.42
C ILE A 139 22.16 -4.27 -4.43
N LEU A 140 22.40 -2.95 -4.49
CA LEU A 140 21.71 -1.99 -3.63
C LEU A 140 20.18 -2.09 -3.77
N TYR A 141 19.65 -2.14 -5.00
CA TYR A 141 18.21 -2.27 -5.20
C TYR A 141 17.64 -3.64 -4.80
N SER A 142 18.44 -4.71 -4.90
CA SER A 142 18.07 -6.03 -4.38
C SER A 142 18.00 -6.03 -2.83
N ASP A 143 18.92 -5.33 -2.17
CA ASP A 143 18.89 -5.12 -0.71
C ASP A 143 17.67 -4.29 -0.30
N VAL A 144 17.36 -3.22 -1.04
CA VAL A 144 16.17 -2.38 -0.83
C VAL A 144 14.90 -3.22 -0.93
N LEU A 145 14.77 -4.04 -1.98
CA LEU A 145 13.63 -4.96 -2.13
C LEU A 145 13.52 -5.88 -0.90
N SER A 146 14.62 -6.54 -0.53
CA SER A 146 14.66 -7.45 0.61
C SER A 146 14.22 -6.75 1.91
N SER A 147 14.72 -5.53 2.15
CA SER A 147 14.34 -4.74 3.32
C SER A 147 12.85 -4.39 3.32
N LEU A 148 12.29 -3.95 2.19
CA LEU A 148 10.85 -3.65 2.07
C LEU A 148 9.97 -4.88 2.26
N LEU A 149 10.40 -6.05 1.79
CA LEU A 149 9.68 -7.32 1.96
C LEU A 149 9.72 -7.86 3.39
N LEU A 150 10.76 -7.52 4.17
CA LEU A 150 10.91 -7.97 5.56
C LEU A 150 10.21 -7.06 6.57
N LYS A 151 9.79 -5.85 6.17
CA LYS A 151 9.04 -4.93 7.04
C LYS A 151 7.63 -5.43 7.29
N ASP A 152 7.07 -5.03 8.44
CA ASP A 152 5.64 -5.24 8.71
C ASP A 152 4.80 -4.53 7.65
N HIS A 153 4.04 -5.31 6.89
CA HIS A 153 3.16 -4.82 5.84
C HIS A 153 1.96 -4.06 6.39
N GLY A 154 1.59 -4.30 7.66
CA GLY A 154 0.45 -3.65 8.31
C GLY A 154 -0.87 -3.84 7.56
N TYR A 155 -0.97 -4.88 6.72
CA TYR A 155 -2.07 -5.07 5.79
C TYR A 155 -3.33 -5.56 6.50
N PHE A 156 -4.42 -4.86 6.26
CA PHE A 156 -5.77 -5.38 6.45
C PHE A 156 -6.73 -4.65 5.53
N ARG A 157 -7.89 -5.26 5.30
CA ARG A 157 -8.96 -4.67 4.50
C ARG A 157 -10.32 -4.85 5.16
N PHE A 158 -11.26 -4.04 4.73
CA PHE A 158 -12.67 -4.14 5.04
C PHE A 158 -13.43 -4.27 3.73
N ASP A 159 -14.31 -5.26 3.62
CA ASP A 159 -15.11 -5.50 2.42
C ASP A 159 -16.63 -5.51 2.77
N ASP A 160 -17.43 -4.91 1.89
CA ASP A 160 -18.88 -5.12 1.74
C ASP A 160 -19.08 -6.15 0.62
N ASP A 161 -19.21 -7.42 1.00
CA ASP A 161 -19.27 -8.57 0.09
C ASP A 161 -20.64 -9.26 0.15
N PRO A 162 -21.68 -8.67 -0.48
CA PRO A 162 -23.01 -9.29 -0.52
C PRO A 162 -23.03 -10.55 -1.39
N ALA A 163 -22.10 -10.70 -2.33
CA ALA A 163 -22.09 -11.81 -3.29
C ALA A 163 -21.66 -13.14 -2.64
N ASN A 164 -20.70 -13.09 -1.72
CA ASN A 164 -20.21 -14.29 -1.02
C ASN A 164 -20.76 -14.41 0.40
N GLN A 165 -21.76 -13.61 0.78
CA GLN A 165 -22.34 -13.65 2.12
C GLN A 165 -22.86 -15.06 2.46
N ASN A 166 -22.32 -15.63 3.54
CA ASN A 166 -22.74 -16.92 4.07
C ASN A 166 -22.88 -16.83 5.60
N ALA A 167 -23.99 -16.24 6.04
CA ALA A 167 -24.36 -16.09 7.45
C ALA A 167 -23.16 -15.63 8.31
N ARG A 168 -22.73 -16.47 9.29
CA ARG A 168 -21.58 -16.19 10.16
C ARG A 168 -20.25 -16.76 9.65
N ILE A 169 -20.28 -17.59 8.60
CA ILE A 169 -19.07 -18.16 7.99
C ILE A 169 -18.37 -17.10 7.15
N HIS A 170 -19.13 -16.34 6.37
CA HIS A 170 -18.64 -15.20 5.58
C HIS A 170 -19.61 -14.02 5.75
N PRO A 171 -19.43 -13.19 6.78
CA PRO A 171 -20.27 -12.03 7.01
C PRO A 171 -20.19 -11.06 5.83
N ARG A 172 -21.30 -10.42 5.46
CA ARG A 172 -21.33 -9.43 4.38
C ARG A 172 -20.29 -8.33 4.60
N TYR A 173 -20.32 -7.71 5.78
CA TYR A 173 -19.34 -6.72 6.21
C TYR A 173 -18.30 -7.40 7.08
N HIS A 174 -17.05 -7.37 6.66
CA HIS A 174 -15.99 -8.02 7.42
C HIS A 174 -14.63 -7.37 7.19
N PHE A 175 -13.78 -7.49 8.21
CA PHE A 175 -12.35 -7.25 8.08
C PHE A 175 -11.64 -8.54 7.70
N ASP A 176 -10.73 -8.44 6.74
CA ASP A 176 -9.71 -9.46 6.46
C ASP A 176 -8.36 -8.96 6.98
N PHE A 177 -7.74 -9.76 7.82
CA PHE A 177 -6.40 -9.52 8.34
C PHE A 177 -5.39 -10.41 7.63
N PHE A 178 -4.18 -9.88 7.51
CA PHE A 178 -3.01 -10.50 6.87
C PHE A 178 -3.09 -10.55 5.35
N CYS A 179 -1.93 -10.40 4.72
CA CYS A 179 -1.78 -10.42 3.26
C CYS A 179 -1.73 -11.84 2.70
N THR A 180 -1.36 -12.84 3.50
CA THR A 180 -1.17 -14.22 3.05
C THR A 180 -2.42 -15.07 3.27
N ASN A 181 -2.86 -15.79 2.22
CA ASN A 181 -4.05 -16.63 2.26
C ASN A 181 -4.02 -17.73 3.34
N SER A 182 -2.85 -18.30 3.64
CA SER A 182 -2.70 -19.38 4.63
C SER A 182 -2.91 -18.92 6.07
N THR A 183 -2.84 -17.61 6.32
CA THR A 183 -3.01 -16.99 7.65
C THR A 183 -4.24 -16.09 7.70
N GLY A 184 -5.13 -16.17 6.71
CA GLY A 184 -6.30 -15.31 6.62
C GLY A 184 -7.20 -15.45 7.85
N ILE A 185 -7.40 -14.35 8.57
CA ILE A 185 -8.34 -14.25 9.69
C ILE A 185 -9.35 -13.18 9.35
N LYS A 186 -10.63 -13.48 9.61
CA LYS A 186 -11.73 -12.55 9.36
C LYS A 186 -12.49 -12.18 10.61
N ILE A 187 -12.95 -10.93 10.69
CA ILE A 187 -13.87 -10.47 11.74
C ILE A 187 -15.09 -9.85 11.08
N GLY A 188 -16.26 -10.44 11.28
CA GLY A 188 -17.52 -9.87 10.83
C GLY A 188 -17.97 -8.69 11.67
N VAL A 189 -18.64 -7.73 11.03
CA VAL A 189 -19.30 -6.60 11.71
C VAL A 189 -20.74 -6.46 11.26
N ASN A 190 -21.60 -5.91 12.11
CA ASN A 190 -23.03 -5.82 11.83
C ASN A 190 -23.38 -4.72 10.82
N ASN A 191 -22.56 -3.68 10.73
CA ASN A 191 -22.82 -2.48 9.93
C ASN A 191 -21.68 -2.19 8.97
N ASN A 192 -22.01 -1.51 7.87
CA ASN A 192 -21.01 -1.01 6.95
C ASN A 192 -20.11 0.05 7.64
N ILE A 193 -18.83 0.06 7.27
CA ILE A 193 -17.83 0.96 7.84
C ILE A 193 -17.52 2.07 6.84
N THR A 194 -17.40 3.30 7.34
CA THR A 194 -17.12 4.50 6.55
C THR A 194 -15.69 5.00 6.76
N SER A 195 -15.24 5.93 5.92
CA SER A 195 -13.91 6.53 6.02
C SER A 195 -13.60 7.14 7.40
N SER A 196 -14.61 7.68 8.10
CA SER A 196 -14.43 8.27 9.42
C SER A 196 -13.95 7.26 10.46
N PHE A 197 -14.41 6.01 10.37
CA PHE A 197 -13.95 4.94 11.26
C PHE A 197 -12.43 4.75 11.17
N PHE A 198 -11.88 4.72 9.94
CA PHE A 198 -10.44 4.53 9.74
C PHE A 198 -9.63 5.76 10.18
N ILE A 199 -10.13 6.96 9.91
CA ILE A 199 -9.49 8.20 10.38
C ILE A 199 -9.39 8.19 11.91
N ASP A 200 -10.45 7.82 12.61
CA ASP A 200 -10.45 7.73 14.08
C ASP A 200 -9.63 6.54 14.59
N LEU A 201 -9.58 5.44 13.84
CA LEU A 201 -8.74 4.27 14.16
C LEU A 201 -7.24 4.61 14.10
N PHE A 202 -6.82 5.46 13.17
CA PHE A 202 -5.41 5.78 12.93
C PHE A 202 -4.93 7.00 13.72
N ASP A 203 -5.85 7.81 14.24
CA ASP A 203 -5.51 8.90 15.15
C ASP A 203 -5.33 8.38 16.57
N LEU A 204 -4.08 8.20 16.99
CA LEU A 204 -3.79 7.67 18.33
C LEU A 204 -4.26 8.59 19.47
N ASN A 205 -4.54 9.86 19.19
CA ASN A 205 -5.02 10.84 20.16
C ASN A 205 -6.54 10.84 20.36
N LYS A 206 -7.27 10.05 19.56
CA LYS A 206 -8.72 9.86 19.70
C LYS A 206 -9.06 8.58 20.45
N ASN A 207 -10.30 8.49 20.92
CA ASN A 207 -10.86 7.24 21.44
C ASN A 207 -10.90 6.20 20.31
N ARG A 208 -10.55 4.95 20.64
CA ARG A 208 -10.59 3.86 19.65
C ARG A 208 -12.04 3.54 19.28
N PRO A 209 -12.36 3.39 17.98
CA PRO A 209 -13.69 3.00 17.58
C PRO A 209 -13.93 1.54 17.98
N TYR A 210 -15.17 1.24 18.41
CA TYR A 210 -15.60 -0.11 18.75
C TYR A 210 -16.49 -0.66 17.62
N MET A 211 -16.36 -1.95 17.36
CA MET A 211 -17.25 -2.68 16.46
C MET A 211 -18.29 -3.40 17.34
N ALA A 212 -19.58 -3.18 17.08
CA ALA A 212 -20.70 -3.81 17.80
C ALA A 212 -21.36 -4.91 16.96
#